data_AF-A0AAW4NS71-F1
#
_entry.id   AF-A0AAW4NS71-F1
#
_cell.length_a   1.000
_cell.length_b   1.000
_cell.length_c   1.000
_cell.angle_alpha   90.00
_cell.angle_beta   90.00
_cell.angle_gamma   90.00
#
_symmetry.space_group_name_H-M   'P 1'
#
loop_
_entity.id
_entity.type
_entity.pdbx_description
1 polymer ?
#
loop_
_entity_poly.entity_id
_entity_poly.type
_entity_poly.pdbx_seq_one_letter_code
_entity_poly.pdbx_strand_id
1 'polypeptide(L)'
;MIVSSPPPPDFGNQISAEIRLPMALDEGLLTPFQYLCISDNTDLRAEDLMQGNKYIATKLTEKLCNQERVGLIINKLHYYLPDETKCKALGFCASKEHARYMAEQFNASGLNADYLTSDRDSEREQLNRELAKGKINYLFVVDIFNEGVDIPEVDVVLFLRPTESLTIFLQQLGRGLRLYPGKLLLTVFDFVAQLNKNYDFTSRFHSLMVRKDKSVVDQVKDGFTLLPHGCSIHMEEKAQQYVLENIKAAVYNRRRLIQELRSYDHIPTIKEFIENNGQDVRIIYKNNYCWTKLKAEAGLCTYERDENTDCYEKGIANLVHNNSVAYLHFIQHLLTNADEIRFNDERERVFGTMFYYTLYLDKISKTGAKSIEEALRNFKKYTPFVDEVKELTAYLLSNIDIKTFPIGEDLPQALEQYGCYTREEIFTIFGRQTAEKRMQGSVSGVFNIEERNTELLFVTLNKSDKDFSVSTMYDDYVVSERQFHWKSKNTDTHEGRGKRYVEQAINKKKFLLFVRADKTDGFNNTCPFYCFGLVDYISSRDDKPMSIDWHMHHSILPQFIKAV
;
A
#
# COMPACT_ATOMS: atom_id res chain seq x y z
N MET A 1 9.92 -4.31 -16.66
CA MET A 1 8.79 -4.00 -15.75
C MET A 1 7.52 -4.00 -16.59
N ILE A 2 6.74 -5.07 -16.52
CA ILE A 2 5.40 -5.07 -17.13
C ILE A 2 4.49 -4.42 -16.10
N VAL A 3 4.20 -3.14 -16.30
CA VAL A 3 3.26 -2.39 -15.47
C VAL A 3 1.86 -2.78 -15.91
N SER A 4 1.11 -3.44 -15.03
CA SER A 4 -0.36 -3.59 -15.02
C SER A 4 -1.04 -3.56 -16.40
N SER A 5 -0.67 -4.47 -17.29
CA SER A 5 -1.49 -4.78 -18.47
C SER A 5 -2.35 -5.98 -18.09
N PRO A 6 -3.63 -6.07 -18.52
CA PRO A 6 -4.33 -7.34 -18.43
C PRO A 6 -3.45 -8.42 -19.07
N PRO A 7 -3.32 -9.60 -18.45
CA PRO A 7 -2.43 -10.65 -18.95
C PRO A 7 -2.75 -10.92 -20.42
N PRO A 8 -1.73 -11.09 -21.29
CA PRO A 8 -1.97 -11.45 -22.67
C PRO A 8 -2.85 -12.72 -22.70
N PRO A 9 -3.85 -12.80 -23.59
CA PRO A 9 -4.72 -13.98 -23.69
C PRO A 9 -3.93 -15.27 -23.90
N ASP A 10 -2.70 -15.15 -24.44
CA ASP A 10 -1.74 -16.22 -24.69
C ASP A 10 -1.25 -16.96 -23.43
N PHE A 11 -1.45 -16.41 -22.22
CA PHE A 11 -1.04 -17.02 -20.95
C PHE A 11 -2.21 -17.42 -20.04
N GLY A 12 -3.41 -17.63 -20.60
CA GLY A 12 -4.57 -18.11 -19.83
C GLY A 12 -4.98 -17.18 -18.69
N ASN A 13 -4.74 -15.88 -18.84
CA ASN A 13 -4.94 -14.85 -17.82
C ASN A 13 -4.17 -15.06 -16.49
N GLN A 14 -3.07 -15.82 -16.49
CA GLN A 14 -2.26 -16.05 -15.29
C GLN A 14 -0.95 -15.27 -15.35
N ILE A 15 -0.66 -14.52 -14.28
CA ILE A 15 0.62 -13.82 -14.08
C ILE A 15 1.54 -14.74 -13.28
N SER A 16 2.70 -15.10 -13.82
CA SER A 16 3.65 -16.02 -13.13
C SER A 16 4.43 -15.35 -12.01
N ALA A 17 4.78 -14.07 -12.17
CA ALA A 17 5.43 -13.25 -11.14
C ALA A 17 5.29 -11.76 -11.51
N GLU A 18 5.12 -10.90 -10.51
CA GLU A 18 5.17 -9.44 -10.64
C GLU A 18 6.25 -8.90 -9.69
N ILE A 19 7.22 -8.15 -10.22
CA ILE A 19 8.22 -7.46 -9.40
C ILE A 19 7.84 -5.98 -9.35
N ARG A 20 7.54 -5.49 -8.14
CA ARG A 20 7.21 -4.09 -7.90
C ARG A 20 8.48 -3.22 -7.91
N LEU A 21 8.32 -1.94 -8.24
CA LEU A 21 9.43 -1.00 -8.38
C LEU A 21 10.35 -0.93 -7.14
N PRO A 22 9.85 -0.78 -5.90
CA PRO A 22 10.70 -0.76 -4.71
C PRO A 22 11.57 -2.00 -4.57
N MET A 23 11.00 -3.19 -4.79
CA MET A 23 11.73 -4.46 -4.70
C MET A 23 12.81 -4.56 -5.79
N ALA A 24 12.49 -4.16 -7.02
CA ALA A 24 13.45 -4.17 -8.11
C ALA A 24 14.65 -3.22 -7.87
N LEU A 25 14.44 -2.12 -7.15
CA LEU A 25 15.50 -1.19 -6.75
C LEU A 25 16.36 -1.77 -5.63
N ASP A 26 15.75 -2.33 -4.59
CA ASP A 26 16.48 -2.95 -3.47
C ASP A 26 17.30 -4.17 -3.91
N GLU A 27 16.81 -4.95 -4.88
CA GLU A 27 17.54 -6.08 -5.49
C GLU A 27 18.63 -5.64 -6.47
N GLY A 28 18.80 -4.33 -6.72
CA GLY A 28 19.79 -3.81 -7.65
C GLY A 28 19.51 -4.13 -9.12
N LEU A 29 18.27 -4.48 -9.46
CA LEU A 29 17.83 -4.76 -10.84
C LEU A 29 17.61 -3.48 -11.65
N LEU A 30 17.57 -2.33 -10.98
CA LEU A 30 17.34 -0.99 -11.56
C LEU A 30 18.34 0.02 -11.03
N THR A 31 18.58 1.08 -11.80
CA THR A 31 19.38 2.23 -11.36
C THR A 31 18.62 2.97 -10.27
N PRO A 32 19.22 3.27 -9.10
CA PRO A 32 18.64 4.15 -8.09
C PRO A 32 18.30 5.53 -8.67
N PHE A 33 17.37 6.24 -8.04
CA PHE A 33 16.96 7.57 -8.50
C PHE A 33 17.05 8.65 -7.41
N GLN A 34 17.33 9.87 -7.83
CA GLN A 34 17.09 11.07 -7.06
C GLN A 34 15.94 11.83 -7.70
N TYR A 35 14.87 12.03 -6.94
CA TYR A 35 13.65 12.66 -7.39
C TYR A 35 13.53 14.07 -6.82
N LEU A 36 13.51 15.07 -7.68
CA LEU A 36 13.48 16.48 -7.33
C LEU A 36 12.10 17.05 -7.64
N CYS A 37 11.30 17.27 -6.61
CA CYS A 37 10.01 17.96 -6.69
C CYS A 37 10.26 19.47 -6.62
N ILE A 38 10.25 20.12 -7.77
CA ILE A 38 10.56 21.55 -7.94
C ILE A 38 9.27 22.35 -7.94
N SER A 39 9.30 23.52 -7.29
CA SER A 39 8.15 24.41 -7.23
C SER A 39 7.87 25.03 -8.59
N ASP A 40 6.67 24.77 -9.16
CA ASP A 40 6.18 25.42 -10.37
C ASP A 40 4.99 26.32 -10.00
N ASN A 41 5.05 27.60 -10.36
CA ASN A 41 4.01 28.57 -10.01
C ASN A 41 2.79 28.49 -10.95
N THR A 42 2.82 27.64 -11.97
CA THR A 42 1.70 27.47 -12.90
C THR A 42 0.43 27.05 -12.15
N ASP A 43 -0.67 27.78 -12.36
CA ASP A 43 -1.97 27.44 -11.78
C ASP A 43 -2.77 26.55 -12.74
N LEU A 44 -2.97 25.29 -12.32
CA LEU A 44 -3.71 24.27 -13.04
C LEU A 44 -4.91 23.76 -12.22
N ARG A 45 -5.41 24.57 -11.26
CA ARG A 45 -6.54 24.15 -10.40
C ARG A 45 -7.90 24.22 -11.08
N ALA A 46 -8.04 25.01 -12.13
CA ALA A 46 -9.33 25.34 -12.72
C ALA A 46 -10.05 24.09 -13.27
N GLU A 47 -11.36 23.97 -12.99
CA GLU A 47 -12.16 22.79 -13.37
C GLU A 47 -12.33 22.67 -14.88
N ASP A 48 -12.28 23.77 -15.63
CA ASP A 48 -12.38 23.77 -17.08
C ASP A 48 -11.15 23.19 -17.77
N LEU A 49 -10.02 23.05 -17.06
CA LEU A 49 -8.83 22.33 -17.55
C LEU A 49 -9.02 20.79 -17.50
N MET A 50 -10.09 20.32 -16.87
CA MET A 50 -10.35 18.90 -16.62
C MET A 50 -11.51 18.37 -17.47
N GLN A 51 -11.41 17.10 -17.85
CA GLN A 51 -12.52 16.29 -18.36
C GLN A 51 -12.59 15.03 -17.48
N GLY A 52 -13.57 14.99 -16.58
CA GLY A 52 -13.60 14.01 -15.49
C GLY A 52 -12.41 14.19 -14.55
N ASN A 53 -11.59 13.14 -14.38
CA ASN A 53 -10.38 13.16 -13.53
C ASN A 53 -9.09 13.37 -14.33
N LYS A 54 -9.17 13.66 -15.64
CA LYS A 54 -8.00 13.86 -16.51
C LYS A 54 -7.92 15.30 -16.99
N TYR A 55 -6.70 15.78 -17.19
CA TYR A 55 -6.47 17.08 -17.80
C TYR A 55 -6.64 17.03 -19.32
N ILE A 56 -7.20 18.11 -19.89
CA ILE A 56 -7.33 18.26 -21.34
C ILE A 56 -5.99 18.76 -21.89
N ALA A 57 -5.32 17.93 -22.71
CA ALA A 57 -3.96 18.19 -23.21
C ALA A 57 -3.79 19.55 -23.92
N THR A 58 -4.77 19.97 -24.72
CA THR A 58 -4.73 21.26 -25.43
C THR A 58 -4.75 22.45 -24.46
N LYS A 59 -5.65 22.43 -23.48
CA LYS A 59 -5.75 23.49 -22.46
C LYS A 59 -4.52 23.52 -21.54
N LEU A 60 -3.94 22.36 -21.22
CA LEU A 60 -2.67 22.30 -20.50
C LEU A 60 -1.55 22.98 -21.30
N THR A 61 -1.49 22.73 -22.61
CA THR A 61 -0.45 23.29 -23.48
C THR A 61 -0.42 24.81 -23.42
N GLU A 62 -1.58 25.46 -23.44
CA GLU A 62 -1.70 26.92 -23.32
C GLU A 62 -1.12 27.48 -22.01
N LYS A 63 -1.20 26.70 -20.92
CA LYS A 63 -0.64 27.08 -19.61
C LYS A 63 0.84 26.74 -19.47
N LEU A 64 1.27 25.62 -20.07
CA LEU A 64 2.61 25.08 -19.92
C LEU A 64 3.63 25.69 -20.89
N CYS A 65 3.19 26.13 -22.08
CA CYS A 65 4.02 26.84 -23.06
C CYS A 65 4.22 28.31 -22.65
N ASN A 66 4.95 28.52 -21.57
CA ASN A 66 5.23 29.82 -20.99
C ASN A 66 6.75 30.04 -20.88
N GLN A 67 7.23 31.16 -21.41
CA GLN A 67 8.65 31.52 -21.40
C GLN A 67 9.25 31.60 -19.99
N GLU A 68 8.49 32.14 -19.02
CA GLU A 68 8.92 32.24 -17.62
C GLU A 68 9.12 30.84 -17.03
N ARG A 69 8.21 29.91 -17.35
CA ARG A 69 8.29 28.52 -16.92
C ARG A 69 9.48 27.81 -17.55
N VAL A 70 9.78 28.04 -18.83
CA VAL A 70 10.98 27.49 -19.47
C VAL A 70 12.25 28.03 -18.81
N GLY A 71 12.30 29.32 -18.51
CA GLY A 71 13.40 29.92 -17.76
C GLY A 71 13.60 29.27 -16.39
N LEU A 72 12.51 29.02 -15.65
CA LEU A 72 12.55 28.26 -14.39
C LEU A 72 13.13 26.85 -14.58
N ILE A 73 12.67 26.11 -15.60
CA ILE A 73 13.14 24.75 -15.89
C ILE A 73 14.65 24.76 -16.14
N ILE A 74 15.12 25.62 -17.04
CA ILE A 74 16.54 25.71 -17.41
C ILE A 74 17.39 26.11 -16.19
N ASN A 75 16.96 27.12 -15.43
CA ASN A 75 17.65 27.53 -14.20
C ASN A 75 17.79 26.38 -13.19
N LYS A 76 16.77 25.53 -13.07
CA LYS A 76 16.80 24.39 -12.14
C LYS A 76 17.69 23.25 -12.66
N LEU A 77 17.74 23.05 -13.98
CA LEU A 77 18.71 22.14 -14.59
C LEU A 77 20.14 22.59 -14.29
N HIS A 78 20.48 23.86 -14.51
CA HIS A 78 21.79 24.43 -14.17
C HIS A 78 22.13 24.32 -12.68
N TYR A 79 21.13 24.41 -11.80
CA TYR A 79 21.36 24.37 -10.35
C TYR A 79 21.65 22.95 -9.83
N TYR A 80 20.92 21.95 -10.34
CA TYR A 80 20.98 20.58 -9.81
C TYR A 80 21.89 19.65 -10.62
N LEU A 81 22.07 19.90 -11.92
CA LEU A 81 22.96 19.08 -12.75
C LEU A 81 24.39 19.60 -12.68
N PRO A 82 25.40 18.71 -12.67
CA PRO A 82 26.80 19.13 -12.77
C PRO A 82 27.14 19.80 -14.11
N ASP A 83 26.50 19.35 -15.18
CA ASP A 83 26.66 19.87 -16.54
C ASP A 83 25.42 19.52 -17.38
N GLU A 84 24.53 20.50 -17.55
CA GLU A 84 23.31 20.40 -18.35
C GLU A 84 23.56 20.15 -19.84
N THR A 85 24.77 20.40 -20.33
CA THR A 85 25.14 20.23 -21.74
C THR A 85 25.65 18.83 -22.06
N LYS A 86 25.78 17.96 -21.05
CA LYS A 86 26.25 16.57 -21.20
C LYS A 86 25.24 15.52 -20.78
N CYS A 87 24.14 15.91 -20.14
CA CYS A 87 23.11 14.97 -19.74
C CYS A 87 22.39 14.37 -20.96
N LYS A 88 21.71 13.24 -20.72
CA LYS A 88 20.86 12.54 -21.67
C LYS A 88 19.47 12.48 -21.08
N ALA A 89 18.70 13.52 -21.37
CA ALA A 89 17.41 13.79 -20.76
C ALA A 89 16.24 13.37 -21.65
N LEU A 90 15.25 12.70 -21.05
CA LEU A 90 13.92 12.52 -21.64
C LEU A 90 12.91 13.44 -20.96
N GLY A 91 12.25 14.29 -21.75
CA GLY A 91 11.22 15.20 -21.25
C GLY A 91 9.82 14.79 -21.68
N PHE A 92 8.90 14.64 -20.73
CA PHE A 92 7.52 14.22 -21.01
C PHE A 92 6.58 15.43 -21.09
N CYS A 93 6.11 15.72 -22.30
CA CYS A 93 5.27 16.87 -22.63
C CYS A 93 3.78 16.50 -22.75
N ALA A 94 2.92 17.51 -22.62
CA ALA A 94 1.46 17.37 -22.61
C ALA A 94 0.85 17.14 -24.00
N SER A 95 1.47 17.68 -25.03
CA SER A 95 1.00 17.61 -26.41
C SER A 95 2.17 17.74 -27.37
N LYS A 96 1.92 17.45 -28.66
CA LYS A 96 2.92 17.61 -29.73
C LYS A 96 3.44 19.03 -29.82
N GLU A 97 2.54 19.99 -29.66
CA GLU A 97 2.87 21.41 -29.65
C GLU A 97 3.77 21.77 -28.46
N HIS A 98 3.47 21.24 -27.27
CA HIS A 98 4.31 21.45 -26.10
C HIS A 98 5.72 20.86 -26.30
N ALA A 99 5.84 19.66 -26.87
CA ALA A 99 7.15 19.04 -27.13
C ALA A 99 8.00 19.86 -28.13
N ARG A 100 7.38 20.30 -29.23
CA ARG A 100 8.03 21.17 -30.21
C ARG A 100 8.47 22.50 -29.57
N TYR A 101 7.58 23.14 -28.82
CA TYR A 101 7.87 24.39 -28.12
C TYR A 101 9.07 24.25 -27.17
N MET A 102 9.12 23.18 -26.37
CA MET A 102 10.24 22.94 -25.45
C MET A 102 11.57 22.75 -26.19
N ALA A 103 11.58 21.99 -27.29
CA ALA A 103 12.77 21.78 -28.10
C ALA A 103 13.29 23.10 -28.71
N GLU A 104 12.39 23.93 -29.25
CA GLU A 104 12.73 25.24 -29.81
C GLU A 104 13.33 26.17 -28.73
N GLN A 105 12.72 26.23 -27.54
CA GLN A 105 13.20 27.11 -26.46
C GLN A 105 14.52 26.64 -25.84
N PHE A 106 14.74 25.34 -25.72
CA PHE A 106 16.01 24.79 -25.24
C PHE A 106 17.15 25.08 -26.22
N ASN A 107 16.92 24.88 -27.51
CA ASN A 107 17.90 25.23 -28.54
C ASN A 107 18.20 26.74 -28.56
N ALA A 108 17.18 27.59 -28.41
CA ALA A 108 17.36 29.04 -28.29
C ALA A 108 18.20 29.44 -27.06
N SER A 109 18.23 28.59 -26.03
CA SER A 109 19.03 28.77 -24.82
C SER A 109 20.38 28.06 -24.87
N GLY A 110 20.77 27.49 -26.02
CA GLY A 110 22.06 26.82 -26.22
C GLY A 110 22.12 25.36 -25.78
N LEU A 111 20.99 24.74 -25.44
CA LEU A 111 20.90 23.33 -25.08
C LEU A 111 20.44 22.51 -26.30
N ASN A 112 21.22 21.50 -26.69
CA ASN A 112 20.89 20.69 -27.86
C ASN A 112 19.64 19.84 -27.57
N ALA A 113 18.53 20.19 -28.19
CA ALA A 113 17.25 19.54 -27.96
C ALA A 113 16.55 19.15 -29.26
N ASP A 114 15.79 18.06 -29.22
CA ASP A 114 14.85 17.70 -30.27
C ASP A 114 13.56 17.14 -29.65
N TYR A 115 12.56 16.84 -30.46
CA TYR A 115 11.29 16.28 -30.05
C TYR A 115 10.86 15.09 -30.90
N LEU A 116 10.21 14.12 -30.27
CA LEU A 116 9.64 12.94 -30.93
C LEU A 116 8.13 12.87 -30.66
N THR A 117 7.37 12.97 -31.73
CA THR A 117 5.90 12.89 -31.75
C THR A 117 5.46 11.83 -32.76
N SER A 118 4.20 11.40 -32.72
CA SER A 118 3.73 10.30 -33.60
C SER A 118 3.80 10.60 -35.10
N ASP A 119 3.93 11.87 -35.49
CA ASP A 119 4.15 12.32 -36.87
C ASP A 119 5.62 12.29 -37.31
N ARG A 120 6.57 12.16 -36.36
CA ARG A 120 8.01 12.05 -36.62
C ARG A 120 8.57 10.65 -36.32
N ASP A 121 7.72 9.63 -36.44
CA ASP A 121 8.10 8.28 -36.01
C ASP A 121 9.23 7.66 -36.84
N SER A 122 9.32 8.02 -38.13
CA SER A 122 10.41 7.61 -39.01
C SER A 122 11.80 8.08 -38.54
N GLU A 123 11.86 9.12 -37.71
CA GLU A 123 13.10 9.68 -37.18
C GLU A 123 13.50 9.07 -35.82
N ARG A 124 12.65 8.21 -35.24
CA ARG A 124 12.81 7.62 -33.90
C ARG A 124 14.19 6.99 -33.68
N GLU A 125 14.62 6.10 -34.57
CA GLU A 125 15.91 5.41 -34.42
C GLU A 125 17.10 6.37 -34.55
N GLN A 126 16.97 7.42 -35.35
CA GLN A 126 17.99 8.44 -35.47
C GLN A 126 18.09 9.22 -34.15
N LEU A 127 16.99 9.80 -33.67
CA LEU A 127 16.97 10.60 -32.45
C LEU A 127 17.40 9.80 -31.22
N ASN A 128 16.99 8.53 -31.11
CA ASN A 128 17.44 7.65 -30.03
C ASN A 128 18.96 7.47 -30.05
N ARG A 129 19.56 7.26 -31.23
CA ARG A 129 21.02 7.13 -31.37
C ARG A 129 21.74 8.45 -31.10
N GLU A 130 21.16 9.58 -31.46
CA GLU A 130 21.75 10.89 -31.21
C GLU A 130 21.74 11.24 -29.72
N LEU A 131 20.67 10.91 -28.99
CA LEU A 131 20.60 11.05 -27.54
C LEU A 131 21.59 10.11 -26.84
N ALA A 132 21.62 8.83 -27.23
CA ALA A 132 22.55 7.85 -26.66
C ALA A 132 24.02 8.28 -26.79
N LYS A 133 24.36 8.90 -27.92
CA LYS A 133 25.70 9.44 -28.23
C LYS A 133 25.98 10.82 -27.61
N GLY A 134 24.98 11.48 -27.02
CA GLY A 134 25.09 12.84 -26.47
C GLY A 134 25.26 13.93 -27.53
N LYS A 135 24.82 13.68 -28.78
CA LYS A 135 24.75 14.72 -29.82
C LYS A 135 23.59 15.69 -29.56
N ILE A 136 22.47 15.12 -29.11
CA ILE A 136 21.39 15.87 -28.46
C ILE A 136 21.42 15.52 -26.97
N ASN A 137 21.03 16.49 -26.15
CA ASN A 137 21.01 16.36 -24.70
C ASN A 137 19.59 16.16 -24.17
N TYR A 138 18.60 16.72 -24.87
CA TYR A 138 17.20 16.69 -24.45
C TYR A 138 16.33 16.15 -25.59
N LEU A 139 15.54 15.12 -25.31
CA LEU A 139 14.53 14.62 -26.23
C LEU A 139 13.15 14.75 -25.60
N PHE A 140 12.33 15.64 -26.14
CA PHE A 140 10.96 15.88 -25.66
C PHE A 140 9.96 14.96 -26.37
N VAL A 141 9.15 14.24 -25.61
CA VAL A 141 8.24 13.22 -26.13
C VAL A 141 6.82 13.42 -25.63
N VAL A 142 5.86 12.88 -26.39
CA VAL A 142 4.42 12.88 -26.05
C VAL A 142 3.93 11.44 -26.07
N ASP A 143 3.23 11.06 -24.99
CA ASP A 143 2.61 9.76 -24.78
C ASP A 143 3.52 8.52 -24.77
N ILE A 144 2.89 7.41 -24.35
CA ILE A 144 3.48 6.13 -23.94
C ILE A 144 3.54 5.09 -25.04
N PHE A 145 2.75 5.24 -26.10
CA PHE A 145 2.71 4.30 -27.23
C PHE A 145 3.98 4.32 -28.11
N ASN A 146 4.98 5.12 -27.75
CA ASN A 146 6.34 4.95 -28.24
C ASN A 146 7.04 3.82 -27.45
N GLU A 147 6.50 2.59 -27.53
CA GLU A 147 7.09 1.35 -27.01
C GLU A 147 8.56 1.14 -27.43
N GLY A 148 9.06 1.91 -28.43
CA GLY A 148 10.43 1.83 -28.94
C GLY A 148 11.43 2.91 -28.48
N VAL A 149 11.11 3.81 -27.53
CA VAL A 149 12.18 4.64 -26.91
C VAL A 149 12.87 3.79 -25.83
N ASP A 150 13.86 3.02 -26.27
CA ASP A 150 14.77 2.26 -25.42
C ASP A 150 16.18 2.86 -25.48
N ILE A 151 16.48 3.68 -24.48
CA ILE A 151 17.77 4.37 -24.36
C ILE A 151 18.26 4.19 -22.92
N PRO A 152 18.95 3.08 -22.60
CA PRO A 152 19.46 2.81 -21.26
C PRO A 152 20.38 3.92 -20.73
N GLU A 153 21.04 4.66 -21.63
CA GLU A 153 21.93 5.78 -21.35
C GLU A 153 21.25 6.98 -20.68
N VAL A 154 19.92 7.09 -20.72
CA VAL A 154 19.18 8.22 -20.16
C VAL A 154 19.47 8.34 -18.67
N ASP A 155 20.00 9.47 -18.24
CA ASP A 155 20.37 9.77 -16.85
C ASP A 155 19.53 10.88 -16.23
N VAL A 156 18.69 11.54 -17.03
CA VAL A 156 17.76 12.59 -16.59
C VAL A 156 16.35 12.35 -17.14
N VAL A 157 15.34 12.52 -16.28
CA VAL A 157 13.92 12.50 -16.69
C VAL A 157 13.26 13.80 -16.25
N LEU A 158 12.54 14.46 -17.17
CA LEU A 158 11.79 15.69 -16.90
C LEU A 158 10.29 15.42 -17.00
N PHE A 159 9.58 15.49 -15.88
CA PHE A 159 8.12 15.53 -15.87
C PHE A 159 7.65 16.97 -16.04
N LEU A 160 7.26 17.32 -17.27
CA LEU A 160 6.83 18.67 -17.63
C LEU A 160 5.31 18.83 -17.67
N ARG A 161 4.56 17.79 -17.31
CA ARG A 161 3.10 17.79 -17.24
C ARG A 161 2.60 17.00 -16.02
N PRO A 162 1.38 17.27 -15.56
CA PRO A 162 0.66 16.36 -14.69
C PRO A 162 0.42 15.02 -15.42
N THR A 163 1.00 13.94 -14.90
CA THR A 163 0.83 12.60 -15.49
C THR A 163 -0.55 12.02 -15.14
N GLU A 164 -1.30 11.57 -16.15
CA GLU A 164 -2.73 11.22 -16.03
C GLU A 164 -3.05 9.96 -15.24
N SER A 165 -2.10 9.04 -15.09
CA SER A 165 -2.31 7.83 -14.29
C SER A 165 -1.00 7.31 -13.69
N LEU A 166 -1.14 6.49 -12.66
CA LEU A 166 -0.01 5.84 -12.00
C LEU A 166 0.77 4.93 -12.97
N THR A 167 0.06 4.15 -13.80
CA THR A 167 0.65 3.28 -14.81
C THR A 167 1.53 4.07 -15.77
N ILE A 168 1.02 5.22 -16.24
CA ILE A 168 1.73 6.11 -17.16
C ILE A 168 2.99 6.66 -16.49
N PHE A 169 2.87 7.11 -15.24
CA PHE A 169 4.00 7.60 -14.46
C PHE A 169 5.11 6.56 -14.28
N LEU A 170 4.75 5.34 -13.87
CA LEU A 170 5.71 4.25 -13.66
C LEU A 170 6.39 3.82 -14.97
N GLN A 171 5.67 3.80 -16.08
CA GLN A 171 6.24 3.50 -17.39
C GLN A 171 7.24 4.58 -17.83
N GLN A 172 6.90 5.86 -17.62
CA GLN A 172 7.77 6.99 -17.94
C GLN A 172 9.05 6.98 -17.08
N LEU A 173 8.90 6.82 -15.76
CA LEU A 173 10.02 6.70 -14.84
C LEU A 173 10.89 5.48 -15.18
N GLY A 174 10.25 4.35 -15.49
CA GLY A 174 10.92 3.10 -15.85
C GLY A 174 11.87 3.18 -17.04
N ARG A 175 11.66 4.14 -17.97
CA ARG A 175 12.59 4.39 -19.09
C ARG A 175 13.95 4.90 -18.60
N GLY A 176 13.96 5.71 -17.54
CA GLY A 176 15.18 6.20 -16.91
C GLY A 176 15.81 5.22 -15.92
N LEU A 177 15.10 4.20 -15.45
CA LEU A 177 15.61 3.30 -14.40
C LEU A 177 16.47 2.14 -14.93
N ARG A 178 16.60 2.00 -16.25
CA ARG A 178 17.44 0.96 -16.85
C ARG A 178 18.91 1.12 -16.46
N LEU A 179 19.57 0.00 -16.18
CA LEU A 179 21.00 -0.06 -15.88
C LEU A 179 21.82 0.26 -17.14
N TYR A 180 22.91 1.00 -16.98
CA TYR A 180 23.87 1.28 -18.03
C TYR A 180 25.29 1.47 -17.46
N PRO A 181 26.35 0.99 -18.12
CA PRO A 181 27.72 1.17 -17.64
C PRO A 181 28.07 2.64 -17.39
N GLY A 182 28.55 2.95 -16.17
CA GLY A 182 28.93 4.31 -15.77
C GLY A 182 27.76 5.19 -15.30
N LYS A 183 26.52 4.72 -15.40
CA LYS A 183 25.34 5.39 -14.84
C LYS A 183 25.14 4.95 -13.39
N LEU A 184 25.35 5.88 -12.47
CA LEU A 184 25.23 5.62 -11.03
C LEU A 184 23.85 5.95 -10.48
N LEU A 185 23.17 6.93 -11.07
CA LEU A 185 21.94 7.51 -10.54
C LEU A 185 21.09 8.07 -11.70
N LEU A 186 19.77 7.91 -11.62
CA LEU A 186 18.81 8.65 -12.43
C LEU A 186 18.38 9.93 -11.71
N THR A 187 18.52 11.10 -12.33
CA THR A 187 17.98 12.35 -11.77
C THR A 187 16.62 12.67 -12.38
N VAL A 188 15.58 12.77 -11.56
CA VAL A 188 14.21 13.03 -12.00
C VAL A 188 13.80 14.43 -11.57
N PHE A 189 13.40 15.27 -12.51
CA PHE A 189 12.87 16.59 -12.27
C PHE A 189 11.35 16.56 -12.44
N ASP A 190 10.62 16.84 -11.37
CA ASP A 190 9.16 16.92 -11.36
C ASP A 190 8.74 18.34 -11.01
N PHE A 191 8.26 19.07 -12.02
CA PHE A 191 7.82 20.46 -11.85
C PHE A 191 6.40 20.48 -11.30
N VAL A 192 6.31 20.57 -9.98
CA VAL A 192 5.07 20.47 -9.20
C VAL A 192 4.32 21.80 -9.25
N ALA A 193 3.35 21.86 -10.17
CA ALA A 193 2.41 22.96 -10.31
C ALA A 193 1.28 22.90 -9.27
N GLN A 194 0.49 23.97 -9.17
CA GLN A 194 -0.72 23.98 -8.36
C GLN A 194 -1.82 23.19 -9.08
N LEU A 195 -1.98 21.91 -8.74
CA LEU A 195 -2.90 21.00 -9.43
C LEU A 195 -4.30 21.00 -8.82
N ASN A 196 -5.30 20.68 -9.66
CA ASN A 196 -6.66 20.38 -9.23
C ASN A 196 -6.69 19.25 -8.18
N LYS A 197 -7.59 19.36 -7.19
CA LYS A 197 -7.80 18.39 -6.08
C LYS A 197 -8.14 16.96 -6.52
N ASN A 198 -8.50 16.77 -7.79
CA ASN A 198 -8.77 15.46 -8.35
C ASN A 198 -7.49 14.72 -8.76
N TYR A 199 -6.35 15.42 -8.86
CA TYR A 199 -5.06 14.81 -9.18
C TYR A 199 -4.54 13.95 -8.02
N ASP A 200 -4.07 12.73 -8.33
CA ASP A 200 -3.69 11.76 -7.29
C ASP A 200 -2.18 11.74 -7.02
N PHE A 201 -1.73 12.66 -6.18
CA PHE A 201 -0.36 12.61 -5.64
C PHE A 201 -0.13 11.41 -4.73
N THR A 202 -1.18 10.95 -4.03
CA THR A 202 -1.05 9.93 -2.99
C THR A 202 -0.54 8.64 -3.60
N SER A 203 -1.21 8.11 -4.62
CA SER A 203 -0.81 6.84 -5.23
C SER A 203 0.54 6.92 -5.93
N ARG A 204 0.86 8.07 -6.53
CA ARG A 204 2.17 8.31 -7.16
C ARG A 204 3.31 8.10 -6.16
N PHE A 205 3.30 8.84 -5.05
CA PHE A 205 4.35 8.70 -4.04
C PHE A 205 4.30 7.34 -3.34
N HIS A 206 3.11 6.82 -3.09
CA HIS A 206 2.94 5.50 -2.48
C HIS A 206 3.57 4.37 -3.29
N SER A 207 3.54 4.46 -4.62
CA SER A 207 4.16 3.47 -5.52
C SER A 207 5.69 3.44 -5.44
N LEU A 208 6.31 4.53 -4.97
CA LEU A 208 7.76 4.66 -4.82
C LEU A 208 8.26 4.20 -3.45
N MET A 209 7.35 4.01 -2.48
CA MET A 209 7.69 3.68 -1.09
C MET A 209 7.78 2.17 -0.87
N VAL A 210 8.69 1.75 0.02
CA VAL A 210 8.81 0.34 0.44
C VAL A 210 7.62 -0.06 1.32
N ARG A 211 7.17 0.84 2.21
CA ARG A 211 6.10 0.58 3.18
C ARG A 211 4.78 1.27 2.81
N LYS A 212 3.80 0.47 2.42
CA LYS A 212 2.46 0.89 1.97
C LYS A 212 1.41 1.08 3.07
N ASP A 213 1.78 0.84 4.32
CA ASP A 213 0.88 1.06 5.45
C ASP A 213 1.03 2.47 6.05
N LYS A 214 2.06 3.20 5.62
CA LYS A 214 2.41 4.53 6.11
C LYS A 214 1.74 5.65 5.32
N SER A 215 1.45 6.74 6.01
CA SER A 215 0.85 7.95 5.44
C SER A 215 1.83 8.64 4.50
N VAL A 216 1.39 8.87 3.26
CA VAL A 216 2.13 9.71 2.30
C VAL A 216 2.27 11.15 2.83
N VAL A 217 1.28 11.65 3.56
CA VAL A 217 1.33 12.99 4.17
C VAL A 217 2.50 13.13 5.15
N ASP A 218 2.76 12.10 5.94
CA ASP A 218 3.86 12.12 6.92
C ASP A 218 5.20 12.00 6.19
N GLN A 219 5.29 11.16 5.16
CA GLN A 219 6.50 11.07 4.33
C GLN A 219 6.82 12.38 3.61
N VAL A 220 5.82 13.08 3.09
CA VAL A 220 6.01 14.39 2.46
C VAL A 220 6.54 15.40 3.49
N LYS A 221 6.11 15.35 4.76
CA LYS A 221 6.60 16.23 5.83
C LYS A 221 8.00 15.87 6.31
N ASP A 222 8.28 14.58 6.45
CA ASP A 222 9.48 14.05 7.08
C ASP A 222 10.63 13.82 6.06
N GLY A 223 10.42 14.13 4.77
CA GLY A 223 11.44 14.04 3.73
C GLY A 223 11.66 12.63 3.16
N PHE A 224 10.61 11.81 3.09
CA PHE A 224 10.60 10.47 2.49
C PHE A 224 11.68 9.50 3.01
N THR A 225 11.56 9.11 4.28
CA THR A 225 12.49 8.19 4.95
C THR A 225 12.29 6.71 4.59
N LEU A 226 11.22 6.36 3.85
CA LEU A 226 10.82 4.98 3.55
C LEU A 226 10.94 4.65 2.06
N LEU A 227 12.05 5.04 1.44
CA LEU A 227 12.38 4.75 0.05
C LEU A 227 13.34 3.56 -0.06
N PRO A 228 13.41 2.91 -1.25
CA PRO A 228 14.40 1.90 -1.55
C PRO A 228 15.83 2.39 -1.36
N HIS A 229 16.76 1.46 -1.15
CA HIS A 229 18.17 1.78 -0.97
C HIS A 229 18.74 2.59 -2.14
N GLY A 230 19.51 3.63 -1.82
CA GLY A 230 20.12 4.53 -2.80
C GLY A 230 19.14 5.50 -3.49
N CYS A 231 17.84 5.45 -3.18
CA CYS A 231 16.85 6.36 -3.72
C CYS A 231 16.58 7.53 -2.77
N SER A 232 16.28 8.70 -3.33
CA SER A 232 15.91 9.90 -2.55
C SER A 232 14.80 10.68 -3.23
N ILE A 233 13.94 11.33 -2.43
CA ILE A 233 12.99 12.34 -2.91
C ILE A 233 13.28 13.62 -2.14
N HIS A 234 13.60 14.68 -2.86
CA HIS A 234 13.76 16.03 -2.33
C HIS A 234 12.65 16.91 -2.85
N MET A 235 12.01 17.66 -1.96
CA MET A 235 10.87 18.49 -2.29
C MET A 235 11.10 19.90 -1.78
N GLU A 236 10.98 20.87 -2.68
CA GLU A 236 11.04 22.29 -2.31
C GLU A 236 9.83 22.68 -1.46
N GLU A 237 10.01 23.67 -0.58
CA GLU A 237 8.99 24.07 0.41
C GLU A 237 7.62 24.38 -0.22
N LYS A 238 7.58 25.13 -1.32
CA LYS A 238 6.31 25.43 -2.01
C LYS A 238 5.71 24.21 -2.69
N ALA A 239 6.53 23.37 -3.34
CA ALA A 239 6.07 22.10 -3.91
C ALA A 239 5.46 21.20 -2.82
N GLN A 240 6.10 21.14 -1.65
CA GLN A 240 5.62 20.42 -0.48
C GLN A 240 4.26 20.94 -0.01
N GLN A 241 4.11 22.25 0.07
CA GLN A 241 2.83 22.87 0.39
C GLN A 241 1.75 22.49 -0.62
N TYR A 242 2.02 22.60 -1.94
CA TYR A 242 1.05 22.28 -2.98
C TYR A 242 0.61 20.81 -2.93
N VAL A 243 1.55 19.88 -2.74
CA VAL A 243 1.27 18.45 -2.58
C VAL A 243 0.42 18.20 -1.34
N LEU A 244 0.78 18.77 -0.19
CA LEU A 244 0.04 18.59 1.05
C LEU A 244 -1.37 19.17 1.00
N GLU A 245 -1.53 20.35 0.40
CA GLU A 245 -2.84 20.98 0.19
C GLU A 245 -3.69 20.13 -0.75
N ASN A 246 -3.11 19.63 -1.84
CA ASN A 246 -3.80 18.76 -2.77
C ASN A 246 -4.23 17.45 -2.12
N ILE A 247 -3.35 16.74 -1.42
CA ILE A 247 -3.68 15.50 -0.71
C ILE A 247 -4.79 15.74 0.34
N LYS A 248 -4.72 16.84 1.10
CA LYS A 248 -5.75 17.22 2.08
C LYS A 248 -7.08 17.57 1.40
N ALA A 249 -7.07 18.28 0.28
CA ALA A 249 -8.26 18.63 -0.48
C ALA A 249 -8.85 17.41 -1.22
N ALA A 250 -7.99 16.46 -1.59
CA ALA A 250 -8.34 15.22 -2.26
C ALA A 250 -8.95 14.19 -1.31
N VAL A 251 -8.81 14.34 0.02
CA VAL A 251 -9.32 13.41 1.04
C VAL A 251 -10.70 12.93 0.64
N TYR A 252 -10.74 11.66 0.29
CA TYR A 252 -11.94 10.93 -0.10
C TYR A 252 -12.92 10.95 1.07
N ASN A 253 -13.80 11.93 1.00
CA ASN A 253 -14.96 11.97 1.85
C ASN A 253 -16.08 11.22 1.14
N ARG A 254 -17.02 10.73 1.94
CA ARG A 254 -18.21 10.01 1.48
C ARG A 254 -18.91 10.65 0.27
N ARG A 255 -19.02 11.99 0.23
CA ARG A 255 -19.66 12.70 -0.89
C ARG A 255 -18.91 12.48 -2.21
N ARG A 256 -17.58 12.52 -2.19
CA ARG A 256 -16.75 12.27 -3.38
C ARG A 256 -16.90 10.82 -3.87
N LEU A 257 -16.82 9.83 -2.98
CA LEU A 257 -17.01 8.41 -3.35
C LEU A 257 -18.37 8.17 -4.02
N ILE A 258 -19.44 8.77 -3.47
CA ILE A 258 -20.79 8.67 -4.04
C ILE A 258 -20.89 9.38 -5.39
N GLN A 259 -20.25 10.54 -5.55
CA GLN A 259 -20.24 11.27 -6.81
C GLN A 259 -19.50 10.51 -7.91
N GLU A 260 -18.34 9.92 -7.58
CA GLU A 260 -17.59 9.08 -8.52
C GLU A 260 -18.37 7.82 -8.89
N LEU A 261 -19.01 7.15 -7.93
CA LEU A 261 -19.92 6.04 -8.21
C LEU A 261 -21.03 6.39 -9.20
N ARG A 262 -21.62 7.58 -9.10
CA ARG A 262 -22.67 8.06 -10.01
C ARG A 262 -22.17 8.39 -11.42
N SER A 263 -20.85 8.47 -11.61
CA SER A 263 -20.26 8.79 -12.92
C SER A 263 -20.11 7.58 -13.83
N TYR A 264 -20.31 6.37 -13.31
CA TYR A 264 -20.25 5.13 -14.09
C TYR A 264 -21.58 4.87 -14.82
N ASP A 265 -21.49 4.44 -16.08
CA ASP A 265 -22.64 3.99 -16.88
C ASP A 265 -23.16 2.60 -16.46
N HIS A 266 -22.40 1.89 -15.62
CA HIS A 266 -22.74 0.59 -15.04
C HIS A 266 -22.44 0.59 -13.53
N ILE A 267 -22.80 -0.48 -12.81
CA ILE A 267 -22.44 -0.63 -11.40
C ILE A 267 -21.02 -1.22 -11.35
N PRO A 268 -19.98 -0.46 -10.95
CA PRO A 268 -18.62 -0.97 -10.94
C PRO A 268 -18.44 -2.01 -9.82
N THR A 269 -17.49 -2.92 -10.00
CA THR A 269 -16.99 -3.76 -8.89
C THR A 269 -16.03 -2.98 -7.99
N ILE A 270 -15.74 -3.48 -6.78
CA ILE A 270 -14.68 -2.91 -5.91
C ILE A 270 -13.35 -2.78 -6.68
N LYS A 271 -12.96 -3.83 -7.41
CA LYS A 271 -11.72 -3.83 -8.18
C LYS A 271 -11.71 -2.72 -9.24
N GLU A 272 -12.74 -2.66 -10.07
CA GLU A 272 -12.87 -1.64 -11.11
C GLU A 272 -12.86 -0.23 -10.52
N PHE A 273 -13.62 0.01 -9.45
CA PHE A 273 -13.69 1.31 -8.82
C PHE A 273 -12.35 1.76 -8.26
N ILE A 274 -11.62 0.86 -7.60
CA ILE A 274 -10.31 1.14 -7.02
C ILE A 274 -9.26 1.38 -8.11
N GLU A 275 -9.22 0.54 -9.15
CA GLU A 275 -8.23 0.67 -10.24
C GLU A 275 -8.47 1.94 -11.07
N ASN A 276 -9.73 2.23 -11.42
CA ASN A 276 -10.06 3.39 -12.26
C ASN A 276 -9.86 4.73 -11.54
N ASN A 277 -10.00 4.76 -10.22
CA ASN A 277 -9.81 5.96 -9.41
C ASN A 277 -8.43 6.02 -8.72
N GLY A 278 -7.58 5.00 -8.91
CA GLY A 278 -6.25 4.92 -8.28
C GLY A 278 -6.32 4.98 -6.75
N GLN A 279 -7.23 4.24 -6.13
CA GLN A 279 -7.48 4.35 -4.69
C GLN A 279 -6.96 3.17 -3.87
N ASP A 280 -6.98 3.27 -2.54
CA ASP A 280 -6.76 2.13 -1.65
C ASP A 280 -8.13 1.62 -1.14
N VAL A 281 -8.36 0.30 -1.15
CA VAL A 281 -9.63 -0.30 -0.71
C VAL A 281 -10.05 0.16 0.69
N ARG A 282 -9.09 0.48 1.58
CA ARG A 282 -9.36 0.94 2.95
C ARG A 282 -10.17 2.25 3.00
N ILE A 283 -10.16 3.06 1.94
CA ILE A 283 -10.97 4.30 1.92
C ILE A 283 -12.47 4.01 1.88
N ILE A 284 -12.88 2.91 1.22
CA ILE A 284 -14.29 2.48 1.10
C ILE A 284 -14.85 2.16 2.50
N TYR A 285 -14.01 1.57 3.34
CA TYR A 285 -14.38 1.00 4.62
C TYR A 285 -14.11 1.91 5.83
N LYS A 286 -13.66 3.14 5.58
CA LYS A 286 -13.40 4.12 6.63
C LYS A 286 -14.70 4.53 7.33
N ASN A 287 -14.63 4.91 8.61
CA ASN A 287 -15.77 5.48 9.38
C ASN A 287 -17.05 4.61 9.36
N ASN A 288 -16.91 3.27 9.42
CA ASN A 288 -18.04 2.33 9.42
C ASN A 288 -18.91 2.40 8.16
N TYR A 289 -18.29 2.65 7.00
CA TYR A 289 -18.92 2.48 5.70
C TYR A 289 -18.56 1.12 5.11
N CYS A 290 -19.38 0.69 4.15
CA CYS A 290 -19.16 -0.50 3.34
C CYS A 290 -19.54 -0.18 1.89
N TRP A 291 -19.12 -1.03 0.96
CA TRP A 291 -19.35 -0.85 -0.46
C TRP A 291 -20.84 -0.83 -0.81
N THR A 292 -21.63 -1.74 -0.22
CA THR A 292 -23.08 -1.82 -0.43
C THR A 292 -23.78 -0.53 -0.04
N LYS A 293 -23.39 0.07 1.08
CA LYS A 293 -23.95 1.34 1.55
C LYS A 293 -23.60 2.50 0.61
N LEU A 294 -22.37 2.56 0.10
CA LEU A 294 -21.98 3.57 -0.89
C LEU A 294 -22.76 3.41 -2.20
N LYS A 295 -22.94 2.17 -2.70
CA LYS A 295 -23.78 1.87 -3.86
C LYS A 295 -25.23 2.28 -3.63
N ALA A 296 -25.79 2.01 -2.46
CA ALA A 296 -27.16 2.39 -2.14
C ALA A 296 -27.36 3.91 -2.11
N GLU A 297 -26.43 4.65 -1.52
CA GLU A 297 -26.49 6.13 -1.48
C GLU A 297 -26.20 6.80 -2.83
N ALA A 298 -25.45 6.11 -3.69
CA ALA A 298 -25.28 6.49 -5.09
C ALA A 298 -26.55 6.26 -5.93
N GLY A 299 -27.51 5.47 -5.43
CA GLY A 299 -28.72 5.07 -6.16
C GLY A 299 -28.53 3.86 -7.07
N LEU A 300 -27.45 3.10 -6.87
CA LEU A 300 -27.06 1.95 -7.69
C LEU A 300 -27.60 0.62 -7.18
N CYS A 301 -27.99 0.54 -5.90
CA CYS A 301 -28.67 -0.63 -5.35
C CYS A 301 -29.63 -0.23 -4.22
N THR A 302 -30.42 -1.19 -3.74
CA THR A 302 -31.32 -1.00 -2.59
C THR A 302 -31.26 -2.22 -1.66
N TYR A 303 -31.48 -2.00 -0.37
CA TYR A 303 -31.67 -3.04 0.63
C TYR A 303 -32.54 -2.49 1.76
N GLU A 304 -33.27 -3.37 2.44
CA GLU A 304 -34.04 -3.00 3.62
C GLU A 304 -33.12 -2.87 4.83
N ARG A 305 -33.29 -1.79 5.62
CA ARG A 305 -32.51 -1.60 6.84
C ARG A 305 -33.15 -2.36 8.00
N ASP A 306 -32.34 -3.17 8.63
CA ASP A 306 -32.62 -3.87 9.89
C ASP A 306 -31.37 -3.93 10.79
N GLU A 307 -31.53 -4.52 11.98
CA GLU A 307 -30.44 -4.67 12.95
C GLU A 307 -29.22 -5.44 12.40
N ASN A 308 -29.44 -6.39 11.48
CA ASN A 308 -28.37 -7.16 10.88
C ASN A 308 -27.58 -6.33 9.86
N THR A 309 -28.28 -5.59 8.99
CA THR A 309 -27.63 -4.71 8.00
C THR A 309 -26.78 -3.62 8.67
N ASP A 310 -27.22 -3.08 9.81
CA ASP A 310 -26.44 -2.14 10.61
C ASP A 310 -25.14 -2.75 11.16
N CYS A 311 -25.13 -4.07 11.39
CA CYS A 311 -23.92 -4.81 11.76
C CYS A 311 -23.02 -5.04 10.54
N TYR A 312 -23.57 -5.49 9.42
CA TYR A 312 -22.81 -5.73 8.19
C TYR A 312 -22.14 -4.45 7.66
N GLU A 313 -22.84 -3.32 7.69
CA GLU A 313 -22.30 -2.00 7.31
C GLU A 313 -21.02 -1.64 8.07
N LYS A 314 -20.92 -2.04 9.34
CA LYS A 314 -19.76 -1.79 10.22
C LYS A 314 -18.71 -2.89 10.12
N GLY A 315 -19.18 -4.12 9.97
CA GLY A 315 -18.41 -5.33 10.22
C GLY A 315 -17.56 -5.81 9.06
N ILE A 316 -18.02 -5.64 7.81
CA ILE A 316 -17.30 -6.09 6.60
C ILE A 316 -15.91 -5.45 6.50
N ALA A 317 -15.73 -4.23 7.03
CA ALA A 317 -14.43 -3.56 7.13
C ALA A 317 -13.36 -4.42 7.84
N ASN A 318 -13.76 -5.30 8.76
CA ASN A 318 -12.86 -6.22 9.46
C ASN A 318 -12.35 -7.38 8.59
N LEU A 319 -12.70 -7.44 7.29
CA LEU A 319 -12.06 -8.37 6.35
C LEU A 319 -10.86 -7.75 5.65
N VAL A 320 -10.78 -6.41 5.59
CA VAL A 320 -9.83 -5.70 4.72
C VAL A 320 -8.37 -6.01 5.03
N HIS A 321 -8.05 -6.34 6.29
CA HIS A 321 -6.68 -6.66 6.69
C HIS A 321 -6.24 -8.10 6.42
N ASN A 322 -7.18 -9.00 6.10
CA ASN A 322 -6.91 -10.43 6.00
C ASN A 322 -6.07 -10.76 4.76
N ASN A 323 -4.98 -11.51 4.96
CA ASN A 323 -4.08 -11.98 3.89
C ASN A 323 -4.00 -13.51 3.79
N SER A 324 -4.80 -14.25 4.57
CA SER A 324 -4.82 -15.72 4.49
C SER A 324 -5.64 -16.19 3.29
N VAL A 325 -4.94 -16.76 2.30
CA VAL A 325 -5.57 -17.35 1.08
C VAL A 325 -6.60 -18.40 1.46
N ALA A 326 -6.30 -19.25 2.44
CA ALA A 326 -7.21 -20.31 2.87
C ALA A 326 -8.49 -19.76 3.51
N TYR A 327 -8.38 -18.73 4.34
CA TYR A 327 -9.54 -18.10 4.95
C TYR A 327 -10.43 -17.39 3.92
N LEU A 328 -9.82 -16.65 2.98
CA LEU A 328 -10.57 -15.96 1.92
C LEU A 328 -11.27 -16.94 0.98
N HIS A 329 -10.62 -18.04 0.59
CA HIS A 329 -11.27 -19.09 -0.19
C HIS A 329 -12.38 -19.82 0.58
N PHE A 330 -12.21 -20.04 1.89
CA PHE A 330 -13.26 -20.58 2.73
C PHE A 330 -14.51 -19.68 2.69
N ILE A 331 -14.35 -18.36 2.82
CA ILE A 331 -15.47 -17.41 2.73
C ILE A 331 -16.13 -17.50 1.34
N GLN A 332 -15.35 -17.48 0.26
CA GLN A 332 -15.89 -17.59 -1.10
C GLN A 332 -16.68 -18.89 -1.33
N HIS A 333 -16.15 -20.02 -0.86
CA HIS A 333 -16.79 -21.32 -0.97
C HIS A 333 -18.12 -21.35 -0.19
N LEU A 334 -18.11 -20.86 1.06
CA LEU A 334 -19.29 -20.77 1.91
C LEU A 334 -20.42 -19.94 1.29
N LEU A 335 -20.07 -18.81 0.65
CA LEU A 335 -21.02 -17.92 0.00
C LEU A 335 -21.48 -18.39 -1.40
N THR A 336 -20.83 -19.40 -1.99
CA THR A 336 -21.14 -19.90 -3.33
C THR A 336 -21.97 -21.19 -3.31
N ASN A 337 -21.75 -22.08 -2.34
CA ASN A 337 -22.49 -23.34 -2.24
C ASN A 337 -23.96 -23.14 -1.82
N ALA A 338 -24.86 -24.08 -2.15
CA ALA A 338 -26.28 -24.01 -1.80
C ALA A 338 -26.59 -24.40 -0.33
N ASP A 339 -27.48 -23.62 0.30
CA ASP A 339 -28.31 -23.75 1.53
C ASP A 339 -27.82 -24.47 2.80
N GLU A 340 -26.97 -25.49 2.74
CA GLU A 340 -26.43 -26.16 3.93
C GLU A 340 -24.98 -25.75 4.20
N ILE A 341 -24.81 -24.93 5.23
CA ILE A 341 -23.50 -24.63 5.82
C ILE A 341 -23.18 -25.73 6.83
N ARG A 342 -22.07 -26.45 6.60
CA ARG A 342 -21.51 -27.44 7.52
C ARG A 342 -20.00 -27.22 7.59
N PHE A 343 -19.44 -27.30 8.78
CA PHE A 343 -17.99 -27.21 9.00
C PHE A 343 -17.42 -28.61 9.18
N ASN A 344 -16.54 -29.02 8.27
CA ASN A 344 -16.01 -30.38 8.16
C ASN A 344 -14.91 -30.67 9.19
N ASP A 345 -14.16 -29.65 9.61
CA ASP A 345 -13.04 -29.78 10.53
C ASP A 345 -12.97 -28.62 11.54
N GLU A 346 -11.98 -28.65 12.43
CA GLU A 346 -11.77 -27.60 13.44
C GLU A 346 -11.39 -26.26 12.80
N ARG A 347 -10.65 -26.27 11.70
CA ARG A 347 -10.21 -25.07 11.00
C ARG A 347 -11.39 -24.32 10.41
N GLU A 348 -12.29 -25.01 9.71
CA GLU A 348 -13.52 -24.45 9.17
C GLU A 348 -14.44 -23.92 10.27
N ARG A 349 -14.52 -24.59 11.43
CA ARG A 349 -15.28 -24.07 12.59
C ARG A 349 -14.70 -22.75 13.11
N VAL A 350 -13.38 -22.64 13.19
CA VAL A 350 -12.69 -21.41 13.60
C VAL A 350 -12.91 -20.31 12.57
N PHE A 351 -12.73 -20.60 11.28
CA PHE A 351 -12.99 -19.65 10.19
C PHE A 351 -14.45 -19.20 10.16
N GLY A 352 -15.40 -20.11 10.33
CA GLY A 352 -16.83 -19.77 10.45
C GLY A 352 -17.10 -18.85 11.63
N THR A 353 -16.44 -19.07 12.77
CA THR A 353 -16.56 -18.20 13.94
C THR A 353 -15.94 -16.82 13.70
N MET A 354 -14.77 -16.75 13.05
CA MET A 354 -14.15 -15.47 12.68
C MET A 354 -15.07 -14.67 11.76
N PHE A 355 -15.59 -15.31 10.70
CA PHE A 355 -16.47 -14.66 9.74
C PHE A 355 -17.81 -14.25 10.36
N TYR A 356 -18.35 -15.04 11.29
CA TYR A 356 -19.50 -14.66 12.08
C TYR A 356 -19.24 -13.37 12.88
N TYR A 357 -18.12 -13.26 13.60
CA TYR A 357 -17.80 -12.06 14.37
C TYR A 357 -17.50 -10.85 13.47
N THR A 358 -16.94 -11.06 12.27
CA THR A 358 -16.86 -10.02 11.25
C THR A 358 -18.24 -9.43 10.96
N LEU A 359 -19.26 -10.27 10.75
CA LEU A 359 -20.58 -9.82 10.33
C LEU A 359 -21.46 -9.29 11.48
N TYR A 360 -21.46 -9.98 12.63
CA TYR A 360 -22.41 -9.75 13.71
C TYR A 360 -21.83 -9.00 14.92
N LEU A 361 -20.49 -8.89 15.02
CA LEU A 361 -19.76 -8.10 16.02
C LEU A 361 -19.99 -8.46 17.50
N ASP A 362 -20.87 -9.42 17.80
CA ASP A 362 -21.20 -9.87 19.14
C ASP A 362 -21.49 -11.38 19.17
N LYS A 363 -21.71 -11.94 20.36
CA LYS A 363 -22.03 -13.35 20.58
C LYS A 363 -23.43 -13.71 20.10
N ILE A 364 -23.64 -14.98 19.79
CA ILE A 364 -24.86 -15.50 19.15
C ILE A 364 -26.15 -15.23 19.91
N SER A 365 -26.10 -15.21 21.25
CA SER A 365 -27.25 -14.85 22.10
C SER A 365 -27.79 -13.43 21.88
N LYS A 366 -27.03 -12.56 21.22
CA LYS A 366 -27.42 -11.20 20.84
C LYS A 366 -27.99 -11.13 19.42
N THR A 367 -28.05 -12.26 18.74
CA THR A 367 -28.64 -12.43 17.41
C THR A 367 -29.89 -13.30 17.51
N GLY A 368 -30.73 -13.31 16.47
CA GLY A 368 -31.86 -14.22 16.38
C GLY A 368 -31.52 -15.67 16.00
N ALA A 369 -30.24 -16.00 15.81
CA ALA A 369 -29.80 -17.32 15.32
C ALA A 369 -29.47 -18.29 16.47
N LYS A 370 -29.62 -19.59 16.23
CA LYS A 370 -29.30 -20.66 17.22
C LYS A 370 -27.90 -21.23 17.06
N SER A 371 -27.30 -21.12 15.87
CA SER A 371 -25.93 -21.53 15.60
C SER A 371 -25.22 -20.58 14.62
N ILE A 372 -23.89 -20.65 14.56
CA ILE A 372 -23.10 -19.86 13.59
C ILE A 372 -23.54 -20.20 12.17
N GLU A 373 -23.76 -21.47 11.86
CA GLU A 373 -24.24 -21.94 10.56
C GLU A 373 -25.59 -21.33 10.20
N GLU A 374 -26.51 -21.21 11.16
CA GLU A 374 -27.80 -20.55 10.95
C GLU A 374 -27.63 -19.04 10.71
N ALA A 375 -26.78 -18.37 11.49
CA ALA A 375 -26.47 -16.96 11.30
C ALA A 375 -25.89 -16.70 9.90
N LEU A 376 -24.89 -17.47 9.49
CA LEU A 376 -24.28 -17.35 8.16
C LEU A 376 -25.26 -17.71 7.03
N ARG A 377 -26.18 -18.67 7.25
CA ARG A 377 -27.27 -18.96 6.30
C ARG A 377 -28.23 -17.78 6.17
N ASN A 378 -28.51 -17.09 7.28
CA ASN A 378 -29.33 -15.87 7.26
C ASN A 378 -28.61 -14.72 6.53
N PHE A 379 -27.30 -14.54 6.73
CA PHE A 379 -26.50 -13.56 5.98
C PHE A 379 -26.62 -13.76 4.46
N LYS A 380 -26.65 -15.00 3.98
CA LYS A 380 -26.78 -15.31 2.55
C LYS A 380 -28.06 -14.80 1.89
N LYS A 381 -29.07 -14.42 2.67
CA LYS A 381 -30.32 -13.79 2.18
C LYS A 381 -30.13 -12.31 1.81
N TYR A 382 -29.05 -11.68 2.28
CA TYR A 382 -28.73 -10.27 2.04
C TYR A 382 -27.83 -10.12 0.80
N THR A 383 -28.39 -10.41 -0.38
CA THR A 383 -27.64 -10.48 -1.66
C THR A 383 -26.66 -9.32 -1.88
N PRO A 384 -27.03 -8.03 -1.68
CA PRO A 384 -26.09 -6.93 -1.91
C PRO A 384 -24.81 -7.02 -1.06
N PHE A 385 -24.94 -7.43 0.21
CA PHE A 385 -23.81 -7.59 1.12
C PHE A 385 -23.02 -8.88 0.83
N VAL A 386 -23.70 -9.95 0.40
CA VAL A 386 -23.03 -11.18 -0.04
C VAL A 386 -22.15 -10.91 -1.26
N ASP A 387 -22.67 -10.16 -2.24
CA ASP A 387 -21.95 -9.76 -3.43
C ASP A 387 -20.75 -8.88 -3.07
N GLU A 388 -20.92 -7.92 -2.15
CA GLU A 388 -19.80 -7.14 -1.62
C GLU A 388 -18.71 -8.02 -0.99
N VAL A 389 -19.06 -9.00 -0.15
CA VAL A 389 -18.04 -9.87 0.47
C VAL A 389 -17.33 -10.73 -0.59
N LYS A 390 -18.04 -11.19 -1.62
CA LYS A 390 -17.43 -11.91 -2.76
C LYS A 390 -16.47 -11.00 -3.55
N GLU A 391 -16.89 -9.77 -3.85
CA GLU A 391 -16.05 -8.77 -4.52
C GLU A 391 -14.80 -8.44 -3.70
N LEU A 392 -14.97 -8.19 -2.40
CA LEU A 392 -13.88 -7.82 -1.49
C LEU A 392 -12.88 -8.97 -1.35
N THR A 393 -13.36 -10.20 -1.09
CA THR A 393 -12.48 -11.37 -0.96
C THR A 393 -11.72 -11.67 -2.26
N ALA A 394 -12.37 -11.51 -3.42
CA ALA A 394 -11.70 -11.65 -4.72
C ALA A 394 -10.63 -10.58 -4.93
N TYR A 395 -10.92 -9.32 -4.59
CA TYR A 395 -9.96 -8.22 -4.64
C TYR A 395 -8.77 -8.46 -3.70
N LEU A 396 -9.01 -8.90 -2.46
CA LEU A 396 -7.95 -9.20 -1.50
C LEU A 396 -7.07 -10.34 -2.03
N LEU A 397 -7.67 -11.44 -2.52
CA LEU A 397 -6.93 -12.56 -3.12
C LEU A 397 -6.01 -12.12 -4.26
N SER A 398 -6.47 -11.20 -5.14
CA SER A 398 -5.63 -10.69 -6.24
C SER A 398 -4.53 -9.73 -5.80
N ASN A 399 -4.55 -9.24 -4.56
CA ASN A 399 -3.62 -8.24 -4.03
C ASN A 399 -2.74 -8.77 -2.88
N ILE A 400 -2.79 -10.06 -2.55
CA ILE A 400 -1.88 -10.67 -1.57
C ILE A 400 -0.46 -10.70 -2.12
N ASP A 401 0.46 -10.08 -1.38
CA ASP A 401 1.90 -10.04 -1.68
C ASP A 401 2.75 -10.86 -0.69
N ILE A 402 2.17 -11.30 0.43
CA ILE A 402 2.86 -12.11 1.44
C ILE A 402 2.26 -13.51 1.47
N LYS A 403 3.10 -14.52 1.22
CA LYS A 403 2.72 -15.93 1.34
C LYS A 403 2.63 -16.32 2.82
N THR A 404 1.46 -16.80 3.23
CA THR A 404 1.22 -17.37 4.56
C THR A 404 1.27 -18.90 4.52
N PHE A 405 1.54 -19.54 5.66
CA PHE A 405 1.53 -21.01 5.78
C PHE A 405 1.28 -21.44 7.23
N PRO A 406 0.72 -22.65 7.49
CA PRO A 406 0.50 -23.13 8.85
C PRO A 406 1.79 -23.19 9.67
N ILE A 407 1.73 -22.81 10.95
CA ILE A 407 2.93 -22.72 11.82
C ILE A 407 3.46 -24.09 12.24
N GLY A 408 2.59 -25.08 12.44
CA GLY A 408 2.97 -26.45 12.83
C GLY A 408 1.80 -27.25 13.42
N GLU A 409 2.00 -28.55 13.63
CA GLU A 409 0.95 -29.50 14.04
C GLU A 409 0.41 -29.26 15.46
N ASP A 410 1.23 -28.72 16.38
CA ASP A 410 0.85 -28.50 17.80
C ASP A 410 0.16 -27.15 18.06
N LEU A 411 -0.21 -26.42 17.00
CA LEU A 411 -0.88 -25.12 17.06
C LEU A 411 -2.18 -25.15 16.23
N PRO A 412 -3.14 -24.24 16.49
CA PRO A 412 -4.40 -24.21 15.75
C PRO A 412 -4.16 -24.13 14.23
N GLN A 413 -4.81 -25.00 13.45
CA GLN A 413 -4.64 -25.08 11.99
C GLN A 413 -5.08 -23.81 11.25
N ALA A 414 -5.89 -22.96 11.88
CA ALA A 414 -6.29 -21.66 11.36
C ALA A 414 -5.21 -20.57 11.53
N LEU A 415 -4.17 -20.83 12.32
CA LEU A 415 -3.08 -19.90 12.56
C LEU A 415 -1.96 -20.10 11.53
N GLU A 416 -1.65 -19.04 10.80
CA GLU A 416 -0.65 -19.06 9.75
C GLU A 416 0.49 -18.08 10.06
N GLN A 417 1.72 -18.51 9.79
CA GLN A 417 2.91 -17.68 9.75
C GLN A 417 2.68 -16.53 8.76
N TYR A 418 3.04 -15.31 9.18
CA TYR A 418 2.83 -14.04 8.48
C TYR A 418 1.36 -13.66 8.24
N GLY A 419 0.40 -14.42 8.78
CA GLY A 419 -1.00 -14.05 8.76
C GLY A 419 -1.27 -12.76 9.53
N CYS A 420 -2.11 -11.90 8.98
CA CYS A 420 -2.58 -10.67 9.58
C CYS A 420 -3.87 -10.94 10.36
N TYR A 421 -3.85 -10.65 11.66
CA TYR A 421 -4.98 -10.87 12.54
C TYR A 421 -5.21 -9.70 13.47
N THR A 422 -6.47 -9.37 13.68
CA THR A 422 -6.91 -8.63 14.87
C THR A 422 -6.70 -9.47 16.11
N ARG A 423 -6.73 -8.82 17.27
CA ARG A 423 -6.58 -9.53 18.54
C ARG A 423 -7.76 -10.47 18.78
N GLU A 424 -8.95 -10.05 18.39
CA GLU A 424 -10.21 -10.78 18.47
C GLU A 424 -10.14 -12.06 17.64
N GLU A 425 -9.63 -12.00 16.41
CA GLU A 425 -9.42 -13.18 15.57
C GLU A 425 -8.40 -14.15 16.18
N ILE A 426 -7.29 -13.64 16.74
CA ILE A 426 -6.31 -14.48 17.46
C ILE A 426 -7.00 -15.20 18.63
N PHE A 427 -7.84 -14.50 19.40
CA PHE A 427 -8.59 -15.13 20.47
C PHE A 427 -9.63 -16.13 19.98
N THR A 428 -10.24 -15.93 18.82
CA THR A 428 -11.11 -16.94 18.19
C THR A 428 -10.31 -18.18 17.80
N ILE A 429 -9.13 -18.01 17.20
CA ILE A 429 -8.22 -19.10 16.82
C ILE A 429 -7.79 -19.95 18.03
N PHE A 430 -7.59 -19.31 19.19
CA PHE A 430 -7.24 -19.99 20.44
C PHE A 430 -8.46 -20.39 21.30
N GLY A 431 -9.69 -20.31 20.77
CA GLY A 431 -10.91 -20.74 21.46
C GLY A 431 -11.30 -19.89 22.68
N ARG A 432 -10.77 -18.67 22.79
CA ARG A 432 -11.12 -17.70 23.86
C ARG A 432 -12.33 -16.85 23.51
N GLN A 433 -12.62 -16.73 22.21
CA GLN A 433 -13.84 -16.17 21.68
C GLN A 433 -14.59 -17.26 20.89
N THR A 434 -15.80 -17.60 21.34
CA THR A 434 -16.68 -18.65 20.77
C THR A 434 -18.03 -18.04 20.38
N ALA A 435 -18.95 -18.85 19.84
CA ALA A 435 -20.31 -18.38 19.52
C ALA A 435 -21.03 -17.80 20.76
N GLU A 436 -20.82 -18.39 21.93
CA GLU A 436 -21.50 -18.06 23.18
C GLU A 436 -20.74 -17.06 24.03
N LYS A 437 -19.42 -16.93 23.80
CA LYS A 437 -18.51 -16.12 24.60
C LYS A 437 -17.75 -15.15 23.73
N ARG A 438 -18.04 -13.87 23.90
CA ARG A 438 -17.22 -12.75 23.39
C ARG A 438 -16.10 -12.45 24.38
N MET A 439 -14.88 -12.30 23.89
CA MET A 439 -13.76 -11.89 24.74
C MET A 439 -13.97 -10.45 25.24
N GLN A 440 -13.78 -10.21 26.54
CA GLN A 440 -13.93 -8.88 27.17
C GLN A 440 -12.64 -8.47 27.87
N GLY A 441 -12.35 -7.17 27.89
CA GLY A 441 -11.23 -6.56 28.62
C GLY A 441 -10.00 -6.27 27.76
N SER A 442 -9.12 -5.40 28.28
CA SER A 442 -7.84 -5.07 27.64
C SER A 442 -6.76 -6.05 28.08
N VAL A 443 -6.22 -6.80 27.12
CA VAL A 443 -5.04 -7.66 27.36
C VAL A 443 -3.78 -6.81 27.18
N SER A 444 -3.00 -6.66 28.26
CA SER A 444 -1.76 -5.89 28.28
C SER A 444 -0.58 -6.71 27.72
N GLY A 445 -0.46 -6.74 26.39
CA GLY A 445 0.73 -7.21 25.67
C GLY A 445 1.04 -8.71 25.72
N VAL A 446 0.58 -9.44 26.74
CA VAL A 446 0.86 -10.88 26.94
C VAL A 446 -0.39 -11.60 27.37
N PHE A 447 -0.65 -12.78 26.79
CA PHE A 447 -1.78 -13.65 27.14
C PHE A 447 -1.36 -15.13 27.24
N ASN A 448 -1.71 -15.81 28.33
CA ASN A 448 -1.36 -17.21 28.55
C ASN A 448 -2.50 -18.15 28.08
N ILE A 449 -2.16 -19.19 27.33
CA ILE A 449 -3.03 -20.30 26.94
C ILE A 449 -2.56 -21.55 27.67
N GLU A 450 -3.09 -21.74 28.88
CA GLU A 450 -2.65 -22.80 29.82
C GLU A 450 -2.76 -24.21 29.23
N GLU A 451 -3.87 -24.52 28.55
CA GLU A 451 -4.17 -25.85 28.02
C GLU A 451 -3.25 -26.25 26.86
N ARG A 452 -2.48 -25.30 26.30
CA ARG A 452 -1.51 -25.54 25.22
C ARG A 452 -0.06 -25.28 25.64
N ASN A 453 0.17 -24.90 26.90
CA ASN A 453 1.46 -24.40 27.39
C ASN A 453 2.05 -23.33 26.45
N THR A 454 1.21 -22.41 25.98
CA THR A 454 1.57 -21.39 24.98
C THR A 454 1.26 -20.00 25.50
N GLU A 455 2.17 -19.04 25.32
CA GLU A 455 1.97 -17.64 25.66
C GLU A 455 2.07 -16.76 24.42
N LEU A 456 1.08 -15.89 24.24
CA LEU A 456 0.93 -14.99 23.10
C LEU A 456 1.54 -13.64 23.48
N LEU A 457 2.46 -13.15 22.66
CA LEU A 457 3.15 -11.87 22.82
C LEU A 457 2.65 -10.90 21.75
N PHE A 458 2.05 -9.79 22.15
CA PHE A 458 1.52 -8.74 21.27
C PHE A 458 2.42 -7.51 21.36
N VAL A 459 3.08 -7.18 20.26
CA VAL A 459 4.07 -6.10 20.20
C VAL A 459 3.65 -5.02 19.22
N THR A 460 3.76 -3.76 19.64
CA THR A 460 3.66 -2.58 18.77
C THR A 460 5.00 -1.87 18.80
N LEU A 461 5.71 -1.83 17.66
CA LEU A 461 7.09 -1.33 17.60
C LEU A 461 7.18 0.19 17.80
N ASN A 462 6.40 0.95 17.03
CA ASN A 462 6.38 2.40 17.11
C ASN A 462 5.30 2.82 18.12
N LYS A 463 5.73 3.22 19.31
CA LYS A 463 4.84 3.78 20.34
C LYS A 463 4.88 5.31 20.19
N SER A 464 3.73 5.96 19.99
CA SER A 464 3.65 7.42 19.88
C SER A 464 3.69 8.10 21.25
N ASP A 465 4.28 9.30 21.31
CA ASP A 465 4.49 10.08 22.53
C ASP A 465 3.23 10.44 23.32
N LYS A 466 2.06 10.40 22.68
CA LYS A 466 0.78 10.79 23.30
C LYS A 466 0.14 9.69 24.15
N ASP A 467 0.56 8.44 24.00
CA ASP A 467 -0.14 7.29 24.59
C ASP A 467 0.56 6.68 25.84
N PHE A 468 1.81 7.04 26.18
CA PHE A 468 2.53 6.48 27.35
C PHE A 468 3.62 7.41 27.95
N SER A 469 4.00 7.14 29.21
CA SER A 469 5.06 7.85 29.95
C SER A 469 6.44 7.72 29.30
N VAL A 470 7.28 8.75 29.46
CA VAL A 470 8.64 8.97 28.91
C VAL A 470 9.62 7.80 29.12
N SER A 471 9.28 6.80 29.93
CA SER A 471 10.10 5.61 30.24
C SER A 471 10.03 4.45 29.22
N THR A 472 9.28 4.56 28.11
CA THR A 472 8.80 3.38 27.35
C THR A 472 9.07 3.37 25.83
N MET A 473 9.84 4.33 25.32
CA MET A 473 9.86 4.64 23.88
C MET A 473 10.75 3.75 22.98
N TYR A 474 11.54 2.82 23.52
CA TYR A 474 12.43 1.96 22.70
C TYR A 474 12.63 0.54 23.26
N ASP A 475 11.56 -0.11 23.70
CA ASP A 475 11.68 -1.38 24.43
C ASP A 475 11.61 -2.65 23.57
N ASP A 476 10.95 -2.59 22.41
CA ASP A 476 10.76 -3.76 21.54
C ASP A 476 11.24 -3.44 20.12
N TYR A 477 12.16 -4.24 19.57
CA TYR A 477 12.73 -3.98 18.25
C TYR A 477 13.27 -5.25 17.56
N VAL A 478 13.31 -5.19 16.24
CA VAL A 478 13.95 -6.22 15.41
C VAL A 478 15.46 -6.01 15.48
N VAL A 479 16.21 -7.05 15.86
CA VAL A 479 17.68 -7.02 15.95
C VAL A 479 18.30 -7.46 14.62
N SER A 480 17.76 -8.52 14.03
CA SER A 480 18.15 -9.06 12.73
C SER A 480 16.99 -9.86 12.14
N GLU A 481 17.16 -10.42 10.93
CA GLU A 481 16.18 -11.34 10.33
C GLU A 481 15.78 -12.49 11.24
N ARG A 482 16.63 -12.92 12.17
CA ARG A 482 16.40 -14.11 13.02
C ARG A 482 16.40 -13.80 14.52
N GLN A 483 16.41 -12.53 14.90
CA GLN A 483 16.47 -12.13 16.30
C GLN A 483 15.56 -10.94 16.60
N PHE A 484 14.79 -11.05 17.68
CA PHE A 484 13.85 -10.04 18.15
C PHE A 484 14.12 -9.69 19.62
N HIS A 485 14.18 -8.40 19.93
CA HIS A 485 14.29 -7.91 21.29
C HIS A 485 12.92 -7.52 21.84
N TRP A 486 12.63 -7.97 23.07
CA TRP A 486 11.35 -7.73 23.72
C TRP A 486 11.53 -7.43 25.21
N LYS A 487 10.75 -6.49 25.75
CA LYS A 487 10.69 -6.27 27.21
C LYS A 487 9.45 -6.86 27.85
N SER A 488 9.67 -7.49 29.00
CA SER A 488 8.61 -8.07 29.81
C SER A 488 7.76 -7.04 30.55
N LYS A 489 6.76 -7.51 31.30
CA LYS A 489 6.03 -6.62 32.21
C LYS A 489 6.96 -6.15 33.32
N ASN A 490 6.74 -4.93 33.85
CA ASN A 490 7.50 -4.31 34.95
C ASN A 490 7.50 -5.09 36.28
N THR A 491 6.83 -6.24 36.32
CA THR A 491 6.67 -7.10 37.49
C THR A 491 7.32 -8.47 37.29
N ASP A 492 7.91 -8.73 36.13
CA ASP A 492 8.66 -9.96 35.84
C ASP A 492 10.12 -9.81 36.25
N THR A 493 10.66 -10.87 36.84
CA THR A 493 12.06 -11.00 37.26
C THR A 493 12.57 -12.42 36.98
N HIS A 494 13.88 -12.58 36.84
CA HIS A 494 14.55 -13.86 36.64
C HIS A 494 14.23 -14.87 37.74
N GLU A 495 14.08 -14.43 38.99
CA GLU A 495 13.77 -15.32 40.12
C GLU A 495 12.26 -15.56 40.33
N GLY A 496 11.42 -14.67 39.79
CA GLY A 496 9.97 -14.65 39.96
C GLY A 496 9.22 -15.19 38.74
N ARG A 497 8.19 -14.47 38.31
CA ARG A 497 7.36 -14.91 37.17
C ARG A 497 8.15 -15.01 35.87
N GLY A 498 9.26 -14.30 35.73
CA GLY A 498 10.11 -14.32 34.53
C GLY A 498 10.82 -15.65 34.28
N LYS A 499 10.90 -16.54 35.29
CA LYS A 499 11.36 -17.94 35.13
C LYS A 499 10.70 -18.68 33.97
N ARG A 500 9.43 -18.37 33.69
CA ARG A 500 8.70 -18.96 32.56
C ARG A 500 9.42 -18.77 31.21
N TYR A 501 10.12 -17.64 31.04
CA TYR A 501 10.90 -17.33 29.84
C TYR A 501 12.26 -18.04 29.89
N VAL A 502 13.00 -17.85 30.97
CA VAL A 502 14.39 -18.33 31.11
C VAL A 502 14.47 -19.87 31.10
N GLU A 503 13.48 -20.53 31.69
CA GLU A 503 13.42 -21.98 31.81
C GLU A 503 12.69 -22.64 30.63
N GLN A 504 12.53 -21.95 29.49
CA GLN A 504 11.79 -22.47 28.31
C GLN A 504 12.25 -23.89 27.91
N ALA A 505 13.57 -24.13 27.93
CA ALA A 505 14.14 -25.43 27.59
C ALA A 505 13.69 -26.56 28.55
N ILE A 506 13.33 -26.23 29.80
CA ILE A 506 12.90 -27.15 30.85
C ILE A 506 11.38 -27.28 30.85
N ASN A 507 10.67 -26.15 30.91
CA ASN A 507 9.22 -26.10 31.03
C ASN A 507 8.48 -26.32 29.69
N LYS A 508 9.21 -26.38 28.56
CA LYS A 508 8.71 -26.60 27.20
C LYS A 508 7.61 -25.61 26.78
N LYS A 509 7.59 -24.43 27.37
CA LYS A 509 6.61 -23.39 27.07
C LYS A 509 6.84 -22.83 25.67
N LYS A 510 5.75 -22.65 24.92
CA LYS A 510 5.76 -22.07 23.57
C LYS A 510 5.48 -20.57 23.66
N PHE A 511 6.23 -19.76 22.94
CA PHE A 511 5.98 -18.32 22.83
C PHE A 511 5.65 -17.98 21.38
N LEU A 512 4.51 -17.32 21.16
CA LEU A 512 4.07 -16.89 19.84
C LEU A 512 4.10 -15.37 19.74
N LEU A 513 4.82 -14.86 18.75
CA LEU A 513 5.02 -13.43 18.57
C LEU A 513 4.05 -12.87 17.51
N PHE A 514 3.29 -11.86 17.91
CA PHE A 514 2.38 -11.08 17.08
C PHE A 514 2.83 -9.63 17.05
N VAL A 515 3.24 -9.13 15.89
CA VAL A 515 3.88 -7.81 15.77
C VAL A 515 3.07 -6.91 14.85
N ARG A 516 2.94 -5.64 15.24
CA ARG A 516 2.52 -4.57 14.34
C ARG A 516 3.50 -3.40 14.46
N ALA A 517 3.69 -2.68 13.37
CA ALA A 517 4.61 -1.56 13.37
C ALA A 517 4.00 -0.39 14.15
N ASP A 518 2.73 -0.08 13.87
CA ASP A 518 2.02 1.06 14.43
C ASP A 518 0.66 0.63 14.96
N LYS A 519 0.06 1.45 15.83
CA LYS A 519 -1.29 1.20 16.34
C LYS A 519 -2.36 1.48 15.28
N THR A 520 -2.13 2.48 14.45
CA THR A 520 -3.02 2.91 13.37
C THR A 520 -2.25 3.12 12.08
N ASP A 521 -2.88 2.82 10.94
CA ASP A 521 -2.30 3.03 9.62
C ASP A 521 -2.49 4.48 9.14
N GLY A 522 -1.95 4.81 7.96
CA GLY A 522 -2.11 6.12 7.33
C GLY A 522 -3.56 6.55 7.03
N PHE A 523 -4.53 5.63 7.15
CA PHE A 523 -5.95 5.88 6.95
C PHE A 523 -6.71 6.11 8.27
N ASN A 524 -6.01 5.99 9.41
CA ASN A 524 -6.53 6.04 10.78
C ASN A 524 -7.34 4.79 11.18
N ASN A 525 -7.10 3.66 10.50
CA ASN A 525 -7.64 2.36 10.89
C ASN A 525 -6.69 1.68 11.87
N THR A 526 -7.21 0.84 12.76
CA THR A 526 -6.34 0.07 13.68
C THR A 526 -5.56 -0.98 12.88
N CYS A 527 -4.23 -1.01 13.03
CA CYS A 527 -3.42 -2.02 12.34
C CYS A 527 -3.62 -3.42 12.94
N PRO A 528 -3.73 -4.47 12.09
CA PRO A 528 -3.67 -5.87 12.53
C PRO A 528 -2.27 -6.20 13.05
N PHE A 529 -2.13 -7.37 13.67
CA PHE A 529 -0.85 -7.98 14.00
C PHE A 529 -0.47 -9.02 12.96
N TYR A 530 0.79 -8.99 12.52
CA TYR A 530 1.41 -10.08 11.78
C TYR A 530 1.82 -11.18 12.77
N CYS A 531 1.50 -12.43 12.47
CA CYS A 531 2.02 -13.57 13.20
C CYS A 531 3.47 -13.86 12.76
N PHE A 532 4.45 -13.56 13.60
CA PHE A 532 5.85 -13.93 13.35
C PHE A 532 6.19 -15.35 13.83
N GLY A 533 5.20 -16.04 14.43
CA GLY A 533 5.31 -17.44 14.80
C GLY A 533 6.07 -17.68 16.08
N LEU A 534 6.65 -18.89 16.18
CA LEU A 534 7.31 -19.38 17.38
C LEU A 534 8.67 -18.72 17.59
N VAL A 535 8.97 -18.47 18.86
CA VAL A 535 10.24 -17.89 19.29
C VAL A 535 10.86 -18.68 20.45
N ASP A 536 12.20 -18.73 20.45
CA ASP A 536 13.00 -19.40 21.49
C ASP A 536 13.86 -18.40 22.24
N TYR A 537 13.93 -18.56 23.56
CA TYR A 537 14.70 -17.74 24.46
C TYR A 537 16.20 -17.90 24.16
N ILE A 538 16.91 -16.79 23.94
CA ILE A 538 18.37 -16.75 23.81
C ILE A 538 18.99 -16.36 25.15
N SER A 539 18.63 -15.17 25.63
CA SER A 539 19.19 -14.57 26.82
C SER A 539 18.29 -13.44 27.33
N SER A 540 18.40 -13.11 28.60
CA SER A 540 17.81 -11.91 29.18
C SER A 540 18.75 -11.20 30.13
N ARG A 541 18.47 -9.92 30.34
CA ARG A 541 19.14 -9.02 31.30
C ARG A 541 18.07 -8.15 31.97
N ASP A 542 18.45 -7.49 33.05
CA ASP A 542 17.57 -6.63 33.87
C ASP A 542 16.40 -7.38 34.54
N ASP A 543 15.83 -6.74 35.56
CA ASP A 543 14.63 -7.19 36.25
C ASP A 543 13.67 -6.01 36.40
N LYS A 544 12.36 -6.24 36.26
CA LYS A 544 11.31 -5.21 36.42
C LYS A 544 11.48 -3.96 35.51
N PRO A 545 11.41 -4.09 34.18
CA PRO A 545 11.16 -5.29 33.37
C PRO A 545 12.45 -6.03 32.97
N MET A 546 12.30 -7.29 32.55
CA MET A 546 13.36 -8.05 31.90
C MET A 546 13.46 -7.67 30.42
N SER A 547 14.68 -7.49 29.94
CA SER A 547 15.05 -7.30 28.54
C SER A 547 15.42 -8.66 27.95
N ILE A 548 14.61 -9.21 27.05
CA ILE A 548 14.73 -10.58 26.54
C ILE A 548 15.03 -10.59 25.04
N ASP A 549 16.04 -11.36 24.66
CA ASP A 549 16.40 -11.62 23.27
C ASP A 549 15.85 -12.99 22.83
N TRP A 550 15.09 -12.96 21.73
CA TRP A 550 14.39 -14.11 21.17
C TRP A 550 14.99 -14.51 19.83
N HIS A 551 15.14 -15.82 19.61
CA HIS A 551 15.46 -16.43 18.32
C HIS A 551 14.16 -16.75 17.57
N MET A 552 14.09 -16.35 16.31
CA MET A 552 12.92 -16.55 15.46
C MET A 552 13.01 -17.86 14.67
N HIS A 553 11.97 -18.71 14.77
CA HIS A 553 11.91 -19.96 13.99
C HIS A 553 11.89 -19.72 12.47
N HIS A 554 11.33 -18.59 12.05
CA HIS A 554 11.29 -18.12 10.67
C HIS A 554 11.83 -16.68 10.57
N SER A 555 12.35 -16.31 9.39
CA SER A 555 12.88 -14.96 9.20
C SER A 555 11.79 -13.90 9.37
N ILE A 556 12.12 -12.78 10.01
CA ILE A 556 11.22 -11.63 10.14
C ILE A 556 10.96 -11.04 8.75
N LEU A 557 9.72 -10.59 8.51
CA LEU A 557 9.34 -9.95 7.24
C LEU A 557 10.22 -8.72 6.96
N PRO A 558 10.78 -8.56 5.74
CA PRO A 558 11.70 -7.48 5.39
C PRO A 558 11.18 -6.08 5.74
N GLN A 559 9.89 -5.83 5.58
CA GLN A 559 9.25 -4.55 5.90
C GLN A 559 9.36 -4.11 7.38
N PHE A 560 9.71 -5.02 8.29
CA PHE A 560 9.93 -4.75 9.71
C PHE A 560 11.42 -4.61 10.08
N ILE A 561 12.31 -4.97 9.17
CA ILE A 561 13.74 -4.83 9.34
C ILE A 561 14.07 -3.39 8.97
N LYS A 562 14.57 -2.61 9.94
CA LYS A 562 15.10 -1.28 9.61
C LYS A 562 16.38 -1.52 8.81
N ALA A 563 16.42 -1.03 7.58
CA ALA A 563 17.67 -0.81 6.85
C ALA A 563 18.61 -0.04 7.80
N VAL A 564 19.73 -0.66 8.15
CA VAL A 564 20.82 -0.01 8.90
C VAL A 564 21.64 0.82 7.95
#